data_AF-A0A7S1Y059-F1
#
_entry.id   AF-A0A7S1Y059-F1
#
_cell.length_a   1.000
_cell.length_b   1.000
_cell.length_c   1.000
_cell.angle_alpha   90.00
_cell.angle_beta   90.00
_cell.angle_gamma   90.00
#
_symmetry.space_group_name_H-M   'P 1'
#
loop_
_entity.id
_entity.type
_entity.pdbx_description
1 polymer ?
#
loop_
_entity_poly.entity_id
_entity_poly.type
_entity_poly.pdbx_seq_one_letter_code
_entity_poly.pdbx_strand_id
1 'polypeptide(L)'
;RIFDDSAPRHLALSVTGQTNVRLYIDGALNATQNIAPITIGDLTRSYHTLGASIIGGDGILGRISSFAVWGRRLTDNEVNDWATRSETCMFVQGSGGGDGFVDRGPSDCTSNDECG
;
A
#
# COMPACT_ATOMS: atom_id res chain seq x y z
N ARG A 1 -5.90 3.32 -25.63
CA ARG A 1 -6.70 3.12 -24.41
C ARG A 1 -6.06 3.98 -23.35
N ILE A 2 -6.73 5.05 -22.97
CA ILE A 2 -6.24 6.04 -22.01
C ILE A 2 -6.56 5.47 -20.63
N PHE A 3 -5.55 5.33 -19.78
CA PHE A 3 -5.74 4.98 -18.38
C PHE A 3 -6.58 6.10 -17.75
N ASP A 4 -7.54 5.75 -16.90
CA ASP A 4 -8.25 6.75 -16.10
C ASP A 4 -7.21 7.51 -15.26
N ASP A 5 -7.07 8.82 -15.47
CA ASP A 5 -6.15 9.74 -14.77
C ASP A 5 -6.62 10.00 -13.32
N SER A 6 -7.42 9.11 -12.73
CA SER A 6 -7.77 9.20 -11.33
C SER A 6 -6.51 9.00 -10.49
N ALA A 7 -6.29 9.94 -9.56
CA ALA A 7 -5.14 9.90 -8.66
C ALA A 7 -5.04 8.54 -7.95
N PRO A 8 -3.83 7.98 -7.79
CA PRO A 8 -3.65 6.69 -7.13
C PRO A 8 -4.29 6.70 -5.74
N ARG A 9 -5.04 5.65 -5.44
CA ARG A 9 -5.77 5.49 -4.17
C ARG A 9 -5.02 4.53 -3.27
N HIS A 10 -4.87 4.88 -2.00
CA HIS A 10 -4.30 3.97 -1.00
C HIS A 10 -5.42 3.18 -0.34
N LEU A 11 -5.34 1.84 -0.45
CA LEU A 11 -6.30 0.92 0.16
C LEU A 11 -5.61 0.10 1.23
N ALA A 12 -6.22 0.02 2.42
CA ALA A 12 -5.76 -0.87 3.48
C ALA A 12 -6.91 -1.70 4.05
N LEU A 13 -6.62 -2.98 4.31
CA LEU A 13 -7.50 -3.90 5.00
C LEU A 13 -6.81 -4.37 6.28
N SER A 14 -7.51 -4.25 7.41
CA SER A 14 -7.04 -4.74 8.70
C SER A 14 -8.02 -5.77 9.25
N VAL A 15 -7.49 -6.86 9.82
CA VAL A 15 -8.28 -7.87 10.52
C VAL A 15 -7.88 -7.89 12.00
N THR A 16 -8.86 -7.82 12.90
CA THR A 16 -8.65 -7.93 14.35
C THR A 16 -9.44 -9.12 14.90
N GLY A 17 -8.80 -9.94 15.74
CA GLY A 17 -9.47 -11.04 16.43
C GLY A 17 -10.21 -12.01 15.50
N GLN A 18 -9.72 -12.16 14.26
CA GLN A 18 -10.29 -12.99 13.18
C GLN A 18 -11.74 -12.68 12.78
N THR A 19 -12.38 -11.67 13.36
CA THR A 19 -13.84 -11.46 13.27
C THR A 19 -14.21 -10.04 12.88
N ASN A 20 -13.26 -9.10 12.91
CA ASN A 20 -13.51 -7.71 12.57
C ASN A 20 -12.58 -7.27 11.44
N VAL A 21 -13.16 -6.89 10.31
CA VAL A 21 -12.45 -6.32 9.15
C VAL A 21 -12.71 -4.83 9.08
N ARG A 22 -11.64 -4.06 8.88
CA ARG A 22 -11.69 -2.61 8.67
C ARG A 22 -11.11 -2.27 7.31
N LEU A 23 -11.85 -1.49 6.53
CA LEU A 23 -11.42 -0.95 5.25
C LEU A 23 -11.07 0.52 5.43
N TYR A 24 -9.88 0.89 4.97
CA TYR A 24 -9.43 2.27 4.92
C TYR A 24 -9.19 2.68 3.48
N ILE A 25 -9.57 3.92 3.18
CA ILE A 25 -9.36 4.55 1.89
C ILE A 25 -8.62 5.86 2.16
N ASP A 26 -7.44 6.02 1.55
CA ASP A 26 -6.55 7.17 1.72
C ASP A 26 -6.27 7.50 3.19
N GLY A 27 -6.06 6.47 4.01
CA GLY A 27 -5.71 6.60 5.42
C GLY A 27 -6.91 6.73 6.37
N ALA A 28 -8.08 7.08 5.85
CA ALA A 28 -9.30 7.21 6.66
C ALA A 28 -10.09 5.90 6.75
N LEU A 29 -10.60 5.58 7.94
CA LEU A 29 -11.52 4.45 8.12
C LEU A 29 -12.80 4.71 7.34
N ASN A 30 -13.05 3.87 6.34
CA ASN A 30 -14.25 3.98 5.51
C ASN A 30 -15.37 3.05 5.99
N ALA A 31 -15.02 1.81 6.35
CA ALA A 31 -15.98 0.81 6.78
C ALA A 31 -15.41 -0.15 7.83
N THR A 32 -16.30 -0.67 8.67
CA THR A 32 -16.02 -1.76 9.60
C THR A 32 -17.10 -2.82 9.47
N GLN A 33 -16.69 -4.08 9.33
CA GLN A 33 -17.59 -5.21 9.18
C GLN A 33 -17.19 -6.31 10.17
N ASN A 34 -18.17 -6.79 10.93
CA ASN A 34 -18.02 -8.06 11.63
C ASN A 34 -18.29 -9.20 10.67
N ILE A 35 -17.40 -10.16 10.65
CA ILE A 35 -17.48 -11.36 9.83
C ILE A 35 -17.42 -12.60 10.75
N ALA A 36 -17.91 -13.72 10.24
CA ALA A 36 -17.64 -15.00 10.87
C ALA A 36 -16.12 -15.18 11.04
N PRO A 37 -15.65 -15.85 12.10
CA PRO A 37 -14.23 -16.08 12.31
C PRO A 37 -13.55 -16.56 11.03
N ILE A 38 -12.55 -15.81 10.56
CA ILE A 38 -11.70 -16.25 9.46
C ILE A 38 -10.87 -17.40 10.00
N THR A 39 -11.32 -18.62 9.70
CA THR A 39 -10.40 -19.74 9.62
C THR A 39 -9.56 -19.49 8.37
N ILE A 40 -8.24 -19.33 8.52
CA ILE A 40 -7.33 -19.43 7.37
C ILE A 40 -7.39 -20.89 6.92
N GLY A 41 -8.40 -21.19 6.12
CA GLY A 41 -8.89 -22.56 5.89
C GLY A 41 -8.08 -23.34 4.88
N ASP A 42 -7.08 -22.72 4.25
CA ASP A 42 -6.33 -23.37 3.20
C ASP A 42 -4.88 -22.86 3.12
N LEU A 43 -4.02 -23.40 4.00
CA LEU A 43 -2.56 -23.22 3.93
C LEU A 43 -1.91 -24.11 2.85
N THR A 44 -2.70 -24.87 2.08
CA THR A 44 -2.16 -25.81 1.08
C THR A 44 -1.59 -25.10 -0.14
N ARG A 45 -1.96 -23.83 -0.36
CA ARG A 45 -1.49 -23.03 -1.49
C ARG A 45 -0.26 -22.22 -1.09
N SER A 46 0.85 -22.53 -1.74
CA SER A 46 2.14 -21.87 -1.51
C SER A 46 2.29 -20.52 -2.21
N TYR A 47 1.21 -19.94 -2.74
CA TYR A 47 1.24 -18.69 -3.51
C TYR A 47 -0.01 -17.83 -3.31
N HIS A 48 0.16 -16.53 -3.47
CA HIS A 48 -0.90 -15.52 -3.53
C HIS A 48 -0.89 -14.85 -4.91
N THR A 49 -2.07 -14.58 -5.48
CA THR A 49 -2.19 -13.89 -6.77
C THR A 49 -2.63 -12.44 -6.56
N LEU A 50 -1.99 -11.52 -7.29
CA LEU A 50 -2.38 -10.11 -7.35
C LEU A 50 -2.88 -9.80 -8.75
N GLY A 51 -3.96 -9.02 -8.87
CA GLY A 51 -4.47 -8.57 -10.16
C GLY A 51 -5.19 -9.61 -11.02
N ALA A 52 -5.31 -10.86 -10.56
CA ALA A 52 -6.00 -11.92 -11.28
C ALA A 52 -6.68 -12.91 -10.33
N SER A 53 -7.87 -13.36 -10.74
CA SER A 53 -8.61 -14.45 -10.06
C SER A 53 -8.22 -15.80 -10.66
N ILE A 54 -7.90 -16.77 -9.81
CA ILE A 54 -7.55 -18.14 -10.24
C ILE A 54 -8.76 -18.95 -10.72
N ILE A 55 -9.97 -18.60 -10.30
CA ILE A 55 -11.21 -19.33 -10.63
C ILE A 55 -11.97 -18.71 -11.82
N GLY A 56 -11.33 -17.80 -12.56
CA GLY A 56 -11.99 -16.96 -13.55
C GLY A 56 -12.66 -15.76 -12.89
N GLY A 57 -12.62 -14.62 -13.57
CA GLY A 57 -13.09 -13.32 -13.10
C GLY A 57 -12.31 -12.20 -13.75
N ASP A 58 -12.82 -10.98 -13.66
CA ASP A 58 -12.14 -9.80 -14.21
C ASP A 58 -10.84 -9.57 -13.43
N GLY A 59 -9.73 -9.47 -14.18
CA GLY A 59 -8.46 -9.03 -13.64
C GLY A 59 -8.49 -7.54 -13.31
N ILE A 60 -7.52 -7.07 -12.54
CA ILE A 60 -7.33 -5.64 -12.33
C ILE A 60 -6.76 -5.06 -13.62
N LEU A 61 -7.54 -4.17 -14.26
CA LEU A 61 -7.05 -3.30 -15.33
C LEU A 61 -6.58 -1.98 -14.69
N GLY A 62 -5.32 -1.94 -14.26
CA GLY A 62 -4.76 -0.78 -13.57
C GLY A 62 -3.30 -0.99 -13.16
N ARG A 63 -2.76 -0.04 -12.39
CA ARG A 63 -1.40 -0.10 -11.83
C ARG A 63 -1.48 -0.24 -10.31
N ILE A 64 -0.73 -1.20 -9.78
CA ILE A 64 -0.43 -1.29 -8.34
C ILE A 64 0.98 -0.73 -8.19
N SER A 65 1.15 0.37 -7.46
CA SER A 65 2.47 0.96 -7.24
C SER A 65 3.20 0.32 -6.05
N SER A 66 2.45 -0.08 -5.01
CA SER A 66 2.99 -0.68 -3.79
C SER A 66 2.07 -1.77 -3.22
N PHE A 67 2.65 -2.77 -2.53
CA PHE A 67 1.93 -3.83 -1.84
C PHE A 67 2.72 -4.29 -0.60
N ALA A 68 2.04 -4.40 0.53
CA ALA A 68 2.63 -4.83 1.79
C ALA A 68 1.63 -5.62 2.64
N VAL A 69 2.16 -6.55 3.45
CA VAL A 69 1.39 -7.37 4.39
C VAL A 69 2.11 -7.34 5.73
N TRP A 70 1.36 -7.15 6.81
CA TRP A 70 1.88 -7.10 8.17
C TRP A 70 1.41 -8.30 8.98
N GLY A 71 2.31 -8.88 9.78
CA GLY A 71 1.99 -9.94 10.74
C GLY A 71 1.25 -9.44 11.99
N ARG A 72 0.86 -8.17 12.01
CA ARG A 72 0.09 -7.54 13.09
C ARG A 72 -0.92 -6.56 12.52
N ARG A 73 -1.90 -6.18 13.33
CA ARG A 73 -2.75 -5.04 13.04
C ARG A 73 -1.96 -3.74 13.12
N LEU A 74 -2.10 -2.91 12.09
CA LEU A 74 -1.71 -1.51 12.13
C LEU A 74 -2.77 -0.69 12.87
N THR A 75 -2.33 0.31 13.63
CA THR A 75 -3.19 1.33 14.20
C THR A 75 -3.69 2.29 13.14
N ASP A 76 -4.76 3.04 13.43
CA ASP A 76 -5.38 3.97 12.50
C ASP A 76 -4.38 5.06 12.07
N ASN A 77 -3.52 5.51 12.99
CA ASN A 77 -2.44 6.45 12.70
C ASN A 77 -1.40 5.84 11.76
N GLU A 78 -0.97 4.59 12.01
CA GLU A 78 -0.02 3.92 11.12
C GLU A 78 -0.58 3.76 9.71
N VAL A 79 -1.86 3.42 9.56
CA VAL A 79 -2.51 3.32 8.25
C VAL A 79 -2.54 4.68 7.54
N ASN A 80 -2.81 5.76 8.28
CA ASN A 80 -2.78 7.11 7.75
C ASN A 80 -1.37 7.54 7.32
N ASP A 81 -0.35 7.23 8.13
CA ASP A 81 1.04 7.49 7.78
C ASP A 81 1.42 6.77 6.48
N TRP A 82 0.99 5.51 6.31
CA TRP A 82 1.22 4.78 5.05
C TRP A 82 0.50 5.38 3.85
N ALA A 83 -0.73 5.88 4.03
CA ALA A 83 -1.49 6.50 2.95
C ALA A 83 -0.94 7.85 2.50
N THR A 84 -0.28 8.58 3.40
CA THR A 84 0.27 9.91 3.16
C THR A 84 1.76 9.90 2.83
N ARG A 85 2.40 8.72 2.89
CA ARG A 85 3.75 8.54 2.35
C ARG A 85 3.72 8.81 0.85
N SER A 86 4.33 9.92 0.46
CA SER A 86 4.79 10.09 -0.90
C SER A 86 5.82 9.00 -1.19
N GLU A 87 5.74 8.36 -2.37
CA GLU A 87 6.83 7.50 -2.83
C GLU A 87 8.10 8.34 -2.81
N THR A 88 9.02 8.00 -1.90
CA THR A 88 10.24 8.77 -1.69
C THR A 88 10.98 8.91 -3.01
N CYS A 89 11.19 10.14 -3.48
CA CYS A 89 12.11 10.38 -4.57
C CYS A 89 13.53 10.11 -4.08
N MET A 90 14.14 9.06 -4.61
CA MET A 90 15.52 8.70 -4.34
C MET A 90 16.44 9.64 -5.13
N PHE A 91 17.17 10.51 -4.45
CA PHE A 91 18.21 11.34 -5.07
C PHE A 91 19.59 10.72 -4.90
N VAL A 92 20.36 10.68 -5.97
CA VAL A 92 21.82 10.49 -5.90
C VAL A 92 22.43 11.88 -5.71
N GLN A 93 22.79 12.24 -4.48
CA GLN A 93 23.54 13.48 -4.25
C GLN A 93 25.01 13.28 -4.65
N GLY A 94 25.37 13.70 -5.85
CA GLY A 94 26.77 13.89 -6.24
C GLY A 94 27.28 15.24 -5.78
N SER A 95 27.66 15.37 -4.51
CA SER A 95 28.49 16.51 -4.07
C SER A 95 29.83 15.99 -3.58
N GLY A 96 30.89 16.31 -4.32
CA GLY A 96 32.24 15.80 -4.14
C GLY A 96 32.65 15.62 -2.67
N GLY A 97 32.85 14.36 -2.27
CA GLY A 97 33.45 14.02 -0.98
C GLY A 97 32.77 12.90 -0.18
N GLY A 98 31.68 12.29 -0.65
CA GLY A 98 31.11 11.11 0.01
C GLY A 98 29.80 10.66 -0.61
N ASP A 99 29.85 9.60 -1.41
CA ASP A 99 28.69 9.02 -2.06
C ASP A 99 27.86 8.26 -1.02
N GLY A 100 26.65 8.76 -0.72
CA GLY A 100 25.71 8.11 0.18
C GLY A 100 24.30 8.16 -0.38
N PHE A 101 23.60 7.01 -0.37
CA PHE A 101 22.15 6.98 -0.55
C PHE A 101 21.50 7.56 0.70
N VAL A 102 20.78 8.67 0.55
CA VAL A 102 20.04 9.29 1.64
C VAL A 102 18.55 9.05 1.40
N ASP A 103 17.95 8.17 2.18
CA ASP A 103 16.49 8.04 2.25
C ASP A 103 15.96 9.26 3.01
N ARG A 104 15.40 10.23 2.29
CA ARG A 104 14.80 11.44 2.86
C ARG A 104 13.29 11.27 2.94
N GLY A 105 12.70 11.66 4.06
CA GLY A 105 11.26 11.59 4.23
C GLY A 105 10.50 12.50 3.25
N PRO A 106 9.19 12.29 3.07
CA PRO A 106 8.35 13.07 2.16
C PRO A 106 8.37 14.59 2.38
N SER A 107 8.71 15.04 3.59
CA SER A 107 8.79 16.47 3.96
C SER A 107 10.04 17.18 3.44
N ASP A 108 11.04 16.42 2.98
CA ASP A 108 12.37 16.94 2.62
C ASP A 108 12.57 17.04 1.10
N CYS A 109 11.55 16.71 0.30
CA CYS A 109 11.53 16.90 -1.15
C CYS A 109 11.08 18.34 -1.46
N THR A 110 11.98 19.17 -1.98
CA THR A 110 11.67 20.53 -2.41
C THR A 110 11.24 20.54 -3.88
N SER A 111 10.56 21.59 -4.35
CA SER A 111 10.01 21.67 -5.72
C SER A 111 11.04 21.59 -6.88
N ASN A 112 12.34 21.50 -6.56
CA ASN A 112 13.43 21.39 -7.53
C ASN A 112 13.94 19.94 -7.70
N ASP A 113 13.31 19.01 -6.99
CA ASP A 113 13.68 17.62 -6.91
C ASP A 113 12.85 16.85 -7.97
N GLU A 114 13.50 16.45 -9.08
CA GLU A 114 12.85 15.78 -10.22
C GLU A 114 12.28 14.42 -9.81
N CYS A 115 11.00 14.42 -9.45
CA CYS A 115 10.19 13.21 -9.30
C CYS A 115 9.56 12.87 -10.66
N GLY A 116 10.32 12.12 -11.47
CA GLY A 116 9.87 11.55 -12.76
C GLY A 116 9.13 10.23 -12.61
#